data_AF-A0AAD6Q776-F1
#
_entry.id   AF-A0AAD6Q776-F1
#
_cell.length_a   1.000
_cell.length_b   1.000
_cell.length_c   1.000
_cell.angle_alpha   90.00
_cell.angle_beta   90.00
_cell.angle_gamma   90.00
#
_symmetry.space_group_name_H-M   'P 1'
#
loop_
_entity.id
_entity.type
_entity.pdbx_description
1 polymer ?
#
loop_
_entity_poly.entity_id
_entity_poly.type
_entity_poly.pdbx_seq_one_letter_code
_entity_poly.pdbx_strand_id
1 'polypeptide(L)' 'MRSKDRISYFYDGDGGSVCFGPNHPMKPHRLCLTRHLVLSYGKKMEVFVC' A
#
# COMPACT_ATOMS: atom_id res chain seq x y z
N MET A 1 8.60 -21.52 -19.81
CA MET A 1 8.83 -20.55 -18.71
C MET A 1 7.72 -19.51 -18.80
N ARG A 2 6.84 -19.37 -17.79
CA ARG A 2 5.90 -18.24 -17.78
C ARG A 2 6.71 -16.95 -17.69
N SER A 3 6.44 -15.99 -18.57
CA SER A 3 6.98 -14.64 -18.39
C SER A 3 6.50 -14.12 -17.04
N LYS A 4 7.36 -13.39 -16.32
CA LYS A 4 6.97 -12.77 -15.06
C LYS A 4 5.91 -11.71 -15.36
N ASP A 5 4.77 -11.79 -14.67
CA ASP A 5 3.72 -10.79 -14.84
C ASP A 5 4.22 -9.42 -14.39
N ARG A 6 3.92 -8.38 -15.17
CA ARG A 6 4.23 -6.99 -14.82
C ARG A 6 3.15 -6.49 -13.87
N ILE A 7 3.54 -6.18 -12.64
CA ILE A 7 2.64 -5.72 -11.58
C ILE A 7 2.94 -4.24 -11.30
N SER A 8 1.89 -3.42 -11.32
CA SER A 8 1.92 -2.01 -10.93
C SER A 8 1.23 -1.84 -9.56
N TYR A 9 1.90 -1.15 -8.65
CA TYR A 9 1.41 -0.85 -7.30
C TYR A 9 1.26 0.65 -7.13
N PHE A 10 0.03 1.11 -6.97
CA PHE A 10 -0.29 2.52 -6.77
C PHE A 10 -0.47 2.81 -5.28
N TYR A 11 0.09 3.92 -4.83
CA TYR A 11 -0.08 4.39 -3.47
C TYR A 11 -0.06 5.90 -3.41
N ASP A 12 -0.96 6.44 -2.60
CA ASP A 12 -1.05 7.85 -2.24
C ASP A 12 -0.40 8.05 -0.85
N GLY A 13 0.52 9.01 -0.78
CA GLY A 13 1.24 9.43 0.43
C GLY A 13 0.34 9.75 1.61
N ASP A 14 -0.78 10.40 1.34
CA ASP A 14 -1.61 11.09 2.33
C ASP A 14 -2.86 10.27 2.72
N GLY A 15 -3.27 9.33 1.86
CA GLY A 15 -4.49 8.52 2.06
C GLY A 15 -4.50 7.67 3.34
N GLY A 16 -3.34 7.38 3.92
CA GLY A 16 -3.22 6.60 5.16
C GLY A 16 -3.28 7.40 6.46
N SER A 17 -3.22 8.74 6.39
CA SER A 17 -3.22 9.64 7.55
C SER A 17 -4.64 10.05 7.99
N VAL A 18 -5.67 9.68 7.22
CA VAL A 18 -7.05 10.07 7.49
C VAL A 18 -7.58 9.32 8.72
N CYS A 19 -8.02 10.06 9.72
CA CYS A 19 -8.66 9.52 10.92
C CYS A 19 -10.18 9.69 10.84
N PHE A 20 -10.92 8.59 10.73
CA PHE A 20 -12.39 8.57 10.66
C PHE A 20 -13.08 8.75 12.03
N GLY A 21 -12.31 9.01 13.09
CA GLY A 21 -12.81 9.18 14.46
C GLY A 21 -12.77 7.91 15.32
N PRO A 22 -13.08 8.05 16.61
CA PRO A 22 -13.11 6.95 17.58
C PRO A 22 -14.22 5.95 17.22
N ASN A 23 -13.99 4.66 17.49
CA ASN A 23 -14.90 3.54 17.22
C ASN A 23 -15.30 3.33 15.74
N HIS A 24 -14.80 4.13 14.80
CA HIS A 24 -15.03 3.87 13.38
C HIS A 24 -14.27 2.61 12.94
N PRO A 25 -14.94 1.60 12.34
CA PRO A 25 -14.32 0.31 11.99
C PRO A 25 -13.29 0.43 10.88
N MET A 26 -13.44 1.41 10.00
CA MET A 26 -12.48 1.64 8.92
C MET A 26 -11.32 2.49 9.42
N LYS A 27 -10.11 1.90 9.38
CA LYS A 27 -8.83 2.52 9.71
C LYS A 27 -7.94 2.57 8.45
N PRO A 28 -7.82 3.71 7.76
CA PRO A 28 -7.01 3.84 6.53
C PRO A 28 -5.54 3.52 6.74
N HIS A 29 -5.04 3.67 7.97
CA HIS A 29 -3.69 3.31 8.38
C HIS A 29 -3.26 1.89 7.98
N ARG A 30 -4.21 0.96 7.80
CA ARG A 30 -3.93 -0.39 7.27
C ARG A 30 -3.21 -0.39 5.91
N LEU A 31 -3.42 0.63 5.09
CA LEU A 31 -2.75 0.81 3.80
C LEU A 31 -1.26 1.12 3.99
N CYS A 32 -0.92 2.00 4.94
CA CYS A 32 0.48 2.29 5.31
C CYS A 32 1.20 1.07 5.87
N LEU A 33 0.54 0.31 6.76
CA LEU A 33 1.11 -0.91 7.33
C LEU A 33 1.43 -1.94 6.25
N THR A 34 0.49 -2.16 5.32
CA THR A 34 0.68 -3.10 4.21
C THR A 34 1.81 -2.64 3.30
N ARG A 35 1.88 -1.35 2.94
CA ARG A 35 2.98 -0.78 2.14
C ARG A 35 4.33 -1.02 2.82
N HIS A 36 4.42 -0.76 4.13
CA HIS A 36 5.67 -0.93 4.86
C HIS A 36 6.15 -2.39 4.80
N LEU A 37 5.25 -3.35 5.07
CA LEU A 37 5.59 -4.77 4.98
C LEU A 37 6.06 -5.14 3.57
N VAL A 38 5.27 -4.80 2.56
CA VAL A 38 5.55 -5.10 1.16
C VAL A 38 6.91 -4.56 0.70
N LEU A 39 7.26 -3.34 1.09
CA LEU A 39 8.56 -2.74 0.76
C LEU A 39 9.71 -3.43 1.52
N SER A 40 9.51 -3.77 2.79
CA SER A 40 10.51 -4.44 3.63
C SER A 40 10.79 -5.89 3.22
N TYR A 41 9.81 -6.62 2.68
CA TYR A 41 9.97 -8.01 2.20
C TYR A 41 10.61 -8.14 0.81
N GLY A 42 10.93 -7.01 0.16
CA GLY A 42 11.57 -6.98 -1.16
C GLY A 42 10.60 -6.66 -2.29
N LYS A 43 10.88 -5.55 -2.98
CA LYS A 43 10.04 -5.03 -4.07
C LYS A 43 10.11 -5.94 -5.30
N LYS A 44 8.97 -6.52 -5.70
CA LYS A 44 8.81 -7.35 -6.92
C LYS A 44 7.91 -6.70 -7.99
N MET A 45 7.59 -5.42 -7.83
CA MET A 45 6.62 -4.70 -8.67
C MET A 45 7.06 -3.25 -8.90
N GLU A 46 6.49 -2.64 -9.94
CA GLU A 46 6.67 -1.21 -10.26
C GLU A 46 5.78 -0.37 -9.33
N VAL A 47 6.36 0.57 -8.60
CA VAL A 47 5.64 1.39 -7.62
C VAL A 47 5.40 2.77 -8.20
N PHE A 48 4.14 3.19 -8.21
CA PHE A 48 3.69 4.49 -8.65
C PHE A 48 3.14 5.27 -7.45
N VAL A 49 3.63 6.48 -7.28
CA VAL A 49 3.11 7.41 -6.28
C VAL A 49 2.10 8.31 -6.99
N CYS A 50 0.88 8.35 -6.47
CA CYS A 50 -0.17 9.25 -6.92
C CYS A 50 -0.28 10.44 -5.98
#